data_AF-X5P7D9-F1
#
_entry.id   AF-X5P7D9-F1
#
_cell.length_a   1.000
_cell.length_b   1.000
_cell.length_c   1.000
_cell.angle_alpha   90.00
_cell.angle_beta   90.00
_cell.angle_gamma   90.00
#
_symmetry.space_group_name_H-M   'P 1'
#
loop_
_entity.id
_entity.type
_entity.pdbx_description
1 polymer ?
#
loop_
_entity_poly.entity_id
_entity_poly.type
_entity_poly.pdbx_seq_one_letter_code
_entity_poly.pdbx_strand_id
1 'polypeptide(L)' 'MSRIYTDMAVFDITAEGLHLREIAEGVGLAELRAATGAPFRIPDQDLPRF' A
#
# COMPACT_ATOMS: atom_id res chain seq x y z
N MET A 1 11.72 8.37 -9.01
CA MET A 1 10.59 7.59 -8.46
C MET A 1 10.87 7.30 -7.01
N SER A 2 9.91 7.56 -6.14
CA SER A 2 10.03 7.28 -4.71
C SER A 2 9.00 6.22 -4.33
N ARG A 3 9.47 5.11 -3.78
CA ARG A 3 8.63 4.04 -3.26
C ARG A 3 8.97 3.80 -1.81
N ILE A 4 7.94 3.57 -1.02
CA ILE A 4 8.05 3.20 0.38
C ILE A 4 7.84 1.69 0.43
N TYR A 5 8.88 0.97 0.80
CA TYR A 5 8.82 -0.45 1.09
C TYR A 5 8.67 -0.61 2.59
N THR A 6 7.55 -1.18 3.01
CA THR A 6 7.31 -1.58 4.40
C THR A 6 7.17 -3.09 4.46
N ASP A 7 7.36 -3.64 5.64
CA ASP A 7 7.11 -5.06 5.92
C ASP A 7 5.69 -5.51 5.52
N MET A 8 4.72 -4.58 5.59
CA MET A 8 3.31 -4.87 5.34
C MET A 8 2.83 -4.55 3.92
N ALA A 9 3.48 -3.61 3.21
CA ALA A 9 3.04 -3.15 1.91
C ALA A 9 4.08 -2.28 1.19
N VAL A 10 3.94 -2.19 -0.13
CA VAL A 10 4.68 -1.27 -0.98
C VAL A 10 3.77 -0.14 -1.42
N PHE A 11 4.18 1.10 -1.17
CA PHE A 11 3.50 2.30 -1.64
C PHE A 11 4.35 3.06 -2.66
N ASP A 12 3.72 3.55 -3.71
CA ASP A 12 4.31 4.49 -4.66
C ASP A 12 3.89 5.91 -4.28
N ILE A 13 4.86 6.83 -4.24
CA ILE A 13 4.60 8.25 -3.93
C ILE A 13 4.38 8.97 -5.26
N THR A 14 3.15 9.42 -5.48
CA THR A 14 2.75 10.22 -6.64
C THR A 14 2.45 11.65 -6.21
N ALA A 15 2.28 12.56 -7.18
CA ALA A 15 1.81 13.91 -6.92
C ALA A 15 0.39 13.96 -6.31
N GLU A 16 -0.40 12.88 -6.47
CA GLU A 16 -1.75 12.74 -5.93
C GLU A 16 -1.78 12.12 -4.53
N GLY A 17 -0.65 11.54 -4.06
CA GLY A 17 -0.50 10.97 -2.73
C GLY A 17 0.14 9.59 -2.72
N LEU A 18 -0.27 8.75 -1.76
CA LEU A 18 0.24 7.39 -1.59
C LEU A 18 -0.62 6.40 -2.38
N HIS A 19 -0.01 5.63 -3.26
CA HIS A 19 -0.67 4.59 -4.04
C HIS A 19 -0.19 3.23 -3.57
N LEU A 20 -1.10 2.39 -3.08
CA LEU A 20 -0.79 1.02 -2.72
C LEU A 20 -0.43 0.22 -3.98
N ARG A 21 0.75 -0.40 -4.02
CA ARG A 21 1.22 -1.21 -5.15
C ARG A 21 1.17 -2.70 -4.84
N GLU A 22 1.66 -3.08 -3.66
CA GLU A 22 1.77 -4.47 -3.23
C GLU A 22 1.42 -4.55 -1.74
N ILE A 23 0.91 -5.69 -1.30
CA ILE A 23 0.57 -5.95 0.11
C ILE A 23 1.23 -7.27 0.53
N ALA A 24 1.74 -7.34 1.75
CA ALA A 24 2.35 -8.57 2.24
C ALA A 24 1.31 -9.70 2.35
N GLU A 25 1.73 -10.93 2.08
CA GLU A 25 0.87 -12.09 2.27
C GLU A 25 0.37 -12.20 3.73
N GLY A 26 -0.96 -12.31 3.90
CA GLY A 26 -1.58 -12.37 5.21
C GLY A 26 -1.94 -11.01 5.83
N VAL A 27 -1.49 -9.89 5.26
CA VAL A 27 -1.90 -8.55 5.70
C VAL A 27 -3.22 -8.17 5.03
N GLY A 28 -4.23 -7.84 5.85
CA GLY A 28 -5.51 -7.34 5.38
C GLY A 28 -5.47 -5.84 5.09
N LEU A 29 -6.30 -5.36 4.15
CA LEU A 29 -6.43 -3.92 3.86
C LEU A 29 -6.84 -3.08 5.09
N ALA A 30 -7.68 -3.64 5.98
CA ALA A 30 -8.10 -2.96 7.19
C ALA A 30 -6.95 -2.81 8.20
N GLU A 31 -6.17 -3.88 8.41
CA GLU A 31 -4.93 -3.89 9.18
C GLU A 31 -3.92 -2.88 8.62
N LEU A 32 -3.66 -2.94 7.31
CA LEU A 32 -2.74 -2.03 6.66
C LEU A 32 -3.16 -0.56 6.83
N ARG A 33 -4.47 -0.27 6.71
CA ARG A 33 -5.01 1.08 6.95
C ARG A 33 -4.80 1.55 8.39
N ALA A 34 -5.04 0.67 9.36
CA ALA A 34 -4.82 0.96 10.78
C ALA A 34 -3.34 1.21 11.09
N ALA A 35 -2.45 0.40 10.52
CA ALA A 35 -1.00 0.50 10.73
C ALA A 35 -0.38 1.72 10.02
N THR A 36 -0.86 2.06 8.81
CA THR A 36 -0.31 3.19 8.03
C THR A 36 -0.75 4.54 8.60
N GLY A 37 -1.98 4.65 9.12
CA GLY A 37 -2.51 5.88 9.72
C GLY A 37 -2.71 7.05 8.74
N ALA A 38 -2.34 6.89 7.47
CA ALA A 38 -2.50 7.87 6.40
C ALA A 38 -3.46 7.35 5.31
N PRO A 39 -4.26 8.22 4.68
CA PRO A 39 -5.07 7.83 3.54
C PRO A 39 -4.18 7.50 2.35
N PHE A 40 -4.42 6.33 1.74
CA PHE A 40 -3.77 5.89 0.51
C PHE A 40 -4.81 5.37 -0.48
N ARG A 41 -4.46 5.45 -1.76
CA ARG A 41 -5.28 4.98 -2.86
C ARG A 41 -5.03 3.49 -3.07
N ILE A 42 -6.11 2.71 -3.05
CA ILE A 42 -6.08 1.30 -3.44
C ILE A 42 -6.34 1.24 -4.95
N PRO A 43 -5.51 0.53 -5.72
CA PRO A 43 -5.74 0.32 -7.14
C PRO A 43 -6.97 -0.58 -7.36
N ASP A 44 -7.68 -0.38 -8.47
CA ASP A 44 -8.87 -1.16 -8.84
C ASP A 44 -8.51 -2.56 -9.38
N GLN A 45 -7.24 -2.75 -9.72
CA GLN A 45 -6.67 -4.02 -10.18
C GLN A 45 -6.36 -4.97 -9.01
N ASP A 46 -6.20 -6.25 -9.34
CA ASP A 46 -5.70 -7.26 -8.41
C ASP A 46 -4.37 -6.79 -7.79
N LEU A 47 -4.28 -6.94 -6.47
CA LEU A 47 -3.22 -6.36 -5.66
C LEU A 47 -2.20 -7.46 -5.38
N PRO A 48 -1.05 -7.46 -6.08
CA PRO A 48 -0.07 -8.52 -5.94
C PRO A 48 0.44 -8.60 -4.51
N ARG A 49 0.65 -9.84 -4.06
CA ARG A 49 1.18 -10.16 -2.74
C ARG A 49 2.63 -10.61 -2.84
N PHE A 50 3.43 -10.18 -1.88
CA PHE A 50 4.82 -10.61 -1.71
C PHE A 50 4.99 -11.40 -0.40
#